data_AF-A0A376F432-F1
#
_entry.id   AF-A0A376F432-F1
#
_cell.length_a   1.000
_cell.length_b   1.000
_cell.length_c   1.000
_cell.angle_alpha   90.00
_cell.angle_beta   90.00
_cell.angle_gamma   90.00
#
_symmetry.space_group_name_H-M   'P 1'
#
loop_
_entity.id
_entity.type
_entity.pdbx_description
1 polymer ?
#
loop_
_entity_poly.entity_id
_entity_poly.type
_entity_poly.pdbx_seq_one_letter_code
_entity_poly.pdbx_strand_id
1 'polypeptide(L)'
;MPPSARSLLTPWNLFNSPELIHYTLDVLGAFIGPLFGILIADFYLIKRGKVSVDDLFDDTPKGKYWYRNGFNPKAIGALIPSVAVGLVISFIPALHEVANFSWFIGVFLGGVTYRWLAREDRETASATSFSSRVATQKE
;
A
#
# COMPACT_ATOMS: atom_id res chain seq x y z
N MET A 1 -29.79 23.25 -7.06
CA MET A 1 -28.90 22.18 -6.56
C MET A 1 -29.53 21.62 -5.28
N PRO A 2 -29.82 20.32 -5.18
CA PRO A 2 -30.54 19.78 -4.03
C PRO A 2 -29.73 19.99 -2.73
N PRO A 3 -30.39 20.29 -1.60
CA PRO A 3 -29.73 20.59 -0.32
C PRO A 3 -28.93 19.41 0.24
N SER A 4 -29.17 18.18 -0.24
CA SER A 4 -28.44 16.97 0.15
C SER A 4 -26.97 16.95 -0.28
N ALA A 5 -26.58 17.73 -1.30
CA ALA A 5 -25.21 17.70 -1.84
C ALA A 5 -24.18 18.44 -0.99
N ARG A 6 -24.61 19.40 -0.15
CA ARG A 6 -23.70 20.25 0.65
C ARG A 6 -23.10 19.52 1.85
N SER A 7 -23.85 18.59 2.42
CA SER A 7 -23.44 17.80 3.58
C SER A 7 -22.30 16.82 3.30
N LEU A 8 -22.09 16.44 2.03
CA LEU A 8 -21.01 15.53 1.62
C LEU A 8 -19.67 16.25 1.39
N LEU A 9 -19.72 17.52 0.96
CA LEU A 9 -18.52 18.31 0.61
C LEU A 9 -17.94 19.09 1.79
N THR A 10 -18.67 19.18 2.90
CA THR A 10 -18.32 20.00 4.05
C THR A 10 -17.89 19.09 5.22
N PRO A 11 -16.58 18.85 5.41
CA PRO A 11 -16.10 17.86 6.39
C PRO A 11 -16.51 18.20 7.83
N TRP A 12 -16.82 19.47 8.13
CA TRP A 12 -17.31 19.91 9.45
C TRP A 12 -18.69 19.34 9.82
N ASN A 13 -19.53 18.96 8.85
CA ASN A 13 -20.80 18.31 9.16
C ASN A 13 -20.62 16.83 9.55
N LEU A 14 -19.53 16.18 9.10
CA LEU A 14 -19.16 14.83 9.54
C LEU A 14 -18.66 14.81 10.99
N PHE A 15 -17.93 15.84 11.42
CA PHE A 15 -17.37 15.93 12.77
C PHE A 15 -18.41 16.19 13.88
N ASN A 16 -19.65 16.54 13.54
CA ASN A 16 -20.72 16.73 14.52
C ASN A 16 -21.25 15.40 15.12
N SER A 17 -20.89 14.25 14.53
CA SER A 17 -21.31 12.92 14.98
C SER A 17 -20.09 12.09 15.39
N PRO A 18 -19.89 11.79 16.68
CA PRO A 18 -18.76 10.98 17.16
C PRO A 18 -18.62 9.64 16.44
N GLU A 19 -19.74 8.97 16.12
CA GLU A 19 -19.73 7.69 15.42
C GLU A 19 -19.14 7.78 14.00
N LEU A 20 -19.42 8.86 13.26
CA LEU A 20 -18.90 9.02 11.89
C LEU A 20 -17.38 9.21 11.87
N ILE A 21 -16.82 9.81 12.91
CA ILE A 21 -15.37 9.97 13.06
C ILE A 21 -14.72 8.60 13.22
N HIS A 22 -15.24 7.76 14.13
CA HIS A 22 -14.72 6.41 14.35
C HIS A 22 -14.81 5.54 13.08
N TYR A 23 -15.96 5.51 12.41
CA TYR A 23 -16.10 4.76 11.16
C TYR A 23 -15.13 5.23 10.07
N THR A 24 -14.93 6.55 9.93
CA THR A 24 -14.00 7.08 8.92
C THR A 24 -12.56 6.68 9.22
N LEU A 25 -12.16 6.74 10.49
CA LEU A 25 -10.82 6.33 10.93
C LEU A 25 -10.59 4.83 10.77
N ASP A 26 -11.59 4.00 11.08
CA ASP A 26 -11.50 2.55 10.94
C ASP A 26 -11.38 2.14 9.49
N VAL A 27 -12.19 2.74 8.60
CA VAL A 27 -12.09 2.51 7.16
C VAL A 27 -10.72 2.97 6.68
N LEU A 28 -10.30 4.19 6.97
CA LEU A 28 -9.01 4.71 6.53
C LEU A 28 -7.85 3.83 7.04
N GLY A 29 -7.91 3.39 8.30
CA GLY A 29 -6.95 2.47 8.92
C GLY A 29 -6.87 1.12 8.21
N ALA A 30 -8.01 0.55 7.82
CA ALA A 30 -8.09 -0.71 7.07
C ALA A 30 -7.46 -0.63 5.67
N PHE A 31 -7.40 0.55 5.05
CA PHE A 31 -6.68 0.77 3.78
C PHE A 31 -5.20 1.09 3.98
N ILE A 32 -4.88 1.98 4.91
CA ILE A 32 -3.51 2.46 5.12
C ILE A 32 -2.62 1.37 5.71
N GLY A 33 -3.11 0.56 6.64
CA GLY A 33 -2.33 -0.51 7.27
C GLY A 33 -1.70 -1.47 6.25
N PRO A 34 -2.52 -2.15 5.42
CA PRO A 34 -2.00 -3.03 4.37
C PRO A 34 -1.04 -2.36 3.39
N LEU A 35 -1.36 -1.13 2.94
CA LEU A 35 -0.50 -0.38 2.04
C LEU A 35 0.88 -0.15 2.67
N PHE A 36 0.91 0.27 3.94
CA PHE A 36 2.13 0.49 4.69
C PHE A 36 2.95 -0.81 4.83
N GLY A 37 2.30 -1.92 5.18
CA GLY A 37 2.94 -3.23 5.27
C GLY A 37 3.59 -3.68 3.95
N ILE A 38 2.90 -3.48 2.84
CA ILE A 38 3.40 -3.78 1.48
C ILE A 38 4.65 -2.96 1.18
N LEU A 39 4.61 -1.64 1.44
CA LEU A 39 5.73 -0.74 1.18
C LEU A 39 6.97 -1.09 2.02
N ILE A 40 6.78 -1.38 3.31
CA ILE A 40 7.87 -1.78 4.20
C ILE A 40 8.49 -3.11 3.74
N ALA A 41 7.66 -4.09 3.38
CA ALA A 41 8.13 -5.38 2.88
C ALA A 41 8.88 -5.23 1.55
N ASP A 42 8.34 -4.43 0.63
CA ASP A 42 8.97 -4.17 -0.66
C ASP A 42 10.34 -3.51 -0.51
N PHE A 43 10.41 -2.43 0.28
CA PHE A 43 11.64 -1.67 0.43
C PHE A 43 12.71 -2.44 1.22
N TYR A 44 12.38 -2.93 2.42
CA TYR A 44 13.38 -3.51 3.31
C TYR A 44 13.64 -5.00 3.07
N LEU A 45 12.61 -5.80 2.74
CA LEU A 45 12.76 -7.25 2.64
C LEU A 45 13.08 -7.72 1.21
N ILE A 46 12.39 -7.17 0.22
CA ILE A 46 12.56 -7.55 -1.19
C ILE A 46 13.74 -6.77 -1.81
N LYS A 47 13.66 -5.44 -1.81
CA LYS A 47 14.65 -4.56 -2.45
C LYS A 47 15.88 -4.27 -1.59
N ARG A 48 15.86 -4.67 -0.31
CA ARG A 48 16.98 -4.51 0.65
C ARG A 48 17.50 -3.06 0.73
N GLY A 49 16.59 -2.10 0.72
CA GLY A 49 16.90 -0.67 0.78
C GLY A 49 17.44 -0.05 -0.51
N LYS A 50 17.47 -0.80 -1.63
CA LYS A 50 17.97 -0.31 -2.92
C LYS A 50 16.81 0.09 -3.83
N VAL A 51 16.75 1.36 -4.19
CA VAL A 51 15.77 1.92 -5.14
C VAL A 51 16.54 2.72 -6.19
N SER A 52 16.27 2.43 -7.47
CA SER A 52 16.70 3.27 -8.59
C SER A 52 15.80 4.50 -8.65
N VAL A 53 16.38 5.69 -8.59
CA VAL A 53 15.63 6.97 -8.68
C VAL A 53 15.27 7.25 -10.12
N ASP A 54 16.17 7.01 -11.07
CA ASP A 54 15.92 7.23 -12.50
C ASP A 54 14.73 6.41 -12.99
N ASP A 55 14.67 5.12 -12.63
CA ASP A 55 13.55 4.24 -12.99
C ASP A 55 12.22 4.63 -12.31
N LEU A 56 12.26 5.43 -11.24
CA LEU A 56 11.05 5.90 -10.55
C LEU A 56 10.32 6.97 -11.36
N PHE A 57 11.05 7.67 -12.23
CA PHE A 57 10.53 8.68 -13.15
C PHE A 57 10.41 8.18 -14.60
N ASP A 58 10.64 6.88 -14.84
CA ASP A 58 10.47 6.24 -16.14
C ASP A 58 9.10 5.54 -16.23
N ASP A 59 8.19 6.13 -17.01
CA ASP A 59 6.85 5.61 -17.29
C ASP A 59 6.80 4.76 -18.57
N THR A 60 7.94 4.35 -19.11
CA THR A 60 7.98 3.49 -20.29
C THR A 60 7.93 2.01 -19.91
N PRO A 61 7.53 1.10 -20.84
CA PRO A 61 7.57 -0.34 -20.60
C PRO A 61 8.95 -0.94 -20.26
N LYS A 62 10.02 -0.15 -20.41
CA LYS A 62 11.39 -0.53 -20.06
C LYS A 62 11.75 -0.16 -18.62
N GLY A 63 11.01 0.76 -18.00
CA GLY A 63 11.23 1.20 -16.63
C GLY A 63 11.04 0.06 -15.64
N LYS A 64 11.95 -0.05 -14.67
CA LYS A 64 11.96 -1.14 -13.68
C LYS A 64 10.67 -1.26 -12.87
N TYR A 65 9.97 -0.15 -12.65
CA TYR A 65 8.72 -0.10 -11.88
C TYR A 65 7.47 0.02 -12.75
N TRP A 66 7.58 -0.20 -14.06
CA TRP A 66 6.41 -0.30 -14.93
C TRP A 66 5.60 -1.58 -14.69
N TYR A 67 6.27 -2.65 -14.24
CA TYR A 67 5.67 -3.97 -13.99
C TYR A 67 4.80 -4.43 -15.17
N ARG A 68 3.49 -4.63 -14.96
CA ARG A 68 2.54 -5.01 -16.01
C ARG A 68 1.61 -3.84 -16.29
N ASN A 69 1.88 -3.13 -17.39
CA ASN A 69 1.05 -2.01 -17.86
C ASN A 69 0.92 -0.87 -16.84
N GLY A 70 2.01 -0.57 -16.12
CA GLY A 70 2.06 0.48 -15.09
C GLY A 70 1.63 0.01 -13.69
N PHE A 71 1.20 -1.25 -13.52
CA PHE A 71 0.69 -1.77 -12.25
C PHE A 71 1.51 -2.95 -11.74
N ASN A 72 1.76 -2.97 -10.43
CA ASN A 72 2.34 -4.13 -9.75
C ASN A 72 1.23 -5.13 -9.36
N PRO A 73 1.02 -6.22 -10.12
CA PRO A 73 -0.05 -7.17 -9.82
C PRO A 73 0.16 -7.89 -8.49
N LYS A 74 1.41 -8.04 -8.04
CA LYS A 74 1.73 -8.67 -6.76
C LYS A 74 1.35 -7.75 -5.58
N ALA A 75 1.58 -6.45 -5.72
CA ALA A 75 1.14 -5.47 -4.72
C ALA A 75 -0.39 -5.41 -4.63
N ILE A 76 -1.08 -5.38 -5.78
CA ILE A 76 -2.56 -5.41 -5.83
C ILE A 76 -3.10 -6.71 -5.23
N GLY A 77 -2.50 -7.85 -5.59
CA GLY A 77 -2.89 -9.17 -5.08
C GLY A 77 -2.68 -9.33 -3.57
N ALA A 78 -1.76 -8.57 -2.97
CA ALA A 78 -1.60 -8.50 -1.51
C ALA A 78 -2.56 -7.49 -0.86
N LEU A 79 -2.82 -6.36 -1.52
CA LEU A 79 -3.63 -5.27 -0.99
C LEU A 79 -5.10 -5.67 -0.84
N ILE A 80 -5.71 -6.20 -1.91
CA ILE A 80 -7.14 -6.53 -1.96
C ILE A 80 -7.57 -7.44 -0.79
N PRO A 81 -6.96 -8.64 -0.58
CA PRO A 81 -7.38 -9.51 0.51
C PRO A 81 -7.11 -8.90 1.89
N SER A 82 -6.04 -8.12 2.03
CA SER A 82 -5.68 -7.49 3.31
C SER A 82 -6.65 -6.39 3.71
N VAL A 83 -7.06 -5.55 2.76
CA VAL A 83 -8.09 -4.54 2.97
C VAL A 83 -9.44 -5.21 3.23
N ALA A 84 -9.80 -6.25 2.48
CA ALA A 84 -11.05 -6.98 2.69
C ALA A 84 -11.15 -7.54 4.12
N VAL A 85 -10.08 -8.16 4.62
CA VAL A 85 -10.03 -8.64 6.01
C VAL A 85 -10.11 -7.48 7.01
N GLY A 86 -9.38 -6.38 6.77
CA GLY A 86 -9.43 -5.19 7.63
C GLY A 86 -10.84 -4.60 7.75
N LEU A 87 -11.55 -4.46 6.62
CA LEU A 87 -12.93 -3.95 6.61
C LEU A 87 -13.89 -4.92 7.30
N VAL A 88 -13.74 -6.23 7.09
CA VAL A 88 -14.57 -7.23 7.79
C VAL A 88 -14.38 -7.13 9.31
N ILE A 89 -13.16 -6.94 9.79
CA ILE A 89 -12.88 -6.74 11.22
C ILE A 89 -13.53 -5.44 11.73
N SER A 90 -13.43 -4.34 10.98
CA SER A 90 -13.98 -3.04 11.39
C SER A 90 -15.51 -3.00 11.40
N PHE A 91 -16.19 -3.73 10.52
CA PHE A 91 -17.66 -3.67 10.40
C PHE A 91 -18.41 -4.75 11.20
N ILE A 92 -17.73 -5.73 11.79
CA ILE A 92 -18.36 -6.76 12.62
C ILE A 92 -18.35 -6.31 14.09
N PRO A 93 -19.51 -6.04 14.72
CA PRO A 93 -19.57 -5.56 16.10
C PRO A 93 -18.94 -6.52 17.12
N ALA A 94 -18.97 -7.83 16.84
CA ALA A 94 -18.35 -8.85 17.69
C ALA A 94 -16.81 -8.77 17.71
N LEU A 95 -16.20 -8.05 16.77
CA LEU A 95 -14.74 -7.90 16.63
C LEU A 95 -14.25 -6.50 17.05
N HIS A 96 -15.08 -5.69 17.70
CA HIS A 96 -14.75 -4.29 18.02
C HIS A 96 -13.44 -4.13 18.81
N GLU A 97 -13.16 -5.02 19.75
CA GLU A 97 -11.88 -5.05 20.49
C GLU A 97 -10.67 -5.31 19.58
N VAL A 98 -10.86 -6.11 18.53
CA VAL A 98 -9.84 -6.44 17.52
C VAL A 98 -9.71 -5.30 16.50
N ALA A 99 -10.79 -4.56 16.24
CA ALA A 99 -10.81 -3.43 15.31
C ALA A 99 -9.85 -2.30 15.75
N ASN A 100 -9.65 -2.11 17.07
CA ASN A 100 -8.63 -1.21 17.60
C ASN A 100 -7.20 -1.57 17.14
N PHE A 101 -6.96 -2.82 16.76
CA PHE A 101 -5.69 -3.33 16.22
C PHE A 101 -5.73 -3.58 14.71
N SER A 102 -6.84 -3.24 14.03
CA SER A 102 -7.05 -3.48 12.59
C SER A 102 -5.92 -2.93 11.73
N TRP A 103 -5.36 -1.78 12.11
CA TRP A 103 -4.21 -1.19 11.43
C TRP A 103 -2.99 -2.13 11.47
N PHE A 104 -2.60 -2.63 12.65
CA PHE A 104 -1.46 -3.55 12.80
C PHE A 104 -1.70 -4.87 12.09
N ILE A 105 -2.92 -5.40 12.18
CA ILE A 105 -3.34 -6.62 11.48
C ILE A 105 -3.18 -6.42 9.97
N GLY A 106 -3.68 -5.30 9.45
CA GLY A 106 -3.56 -4.93 8.05
C GLY A 106 -2.10 -4.83 7.60
N VAL A 107 -1.23 -4.17 8.39
CA VAL A 107 0.22 -4.08 8.13
C VAL A 107 0.84 -5.48 8.02
N PHE A 108 0.55 -6.37 8.96
CA PHE A 108 1.07 -7.73 8.93
C PHE A 108 0.53 -8.52 7.74
N LEU A 109 -0.77 -8.47 7.48
CA LEU A 109 -1.38 -9.21 6.38
C LEU A 109 -0.85 -8.75 5.03
N GLY A 110 -0.79 -7.43 4.80
CA GLY A 110 -0.27 -6.83 3.59
C GLY A 110 1.20 -7.16 3.38
N GLY A 111 2.01 -6.98 4.43
CA GLY A 111 3.46 -7.26 4.38
C GLY A 111 3.78 -8.73 4.15
N VAL A 112 3.11 -9.65 4.85
CA VAL A 112 3.33 -11.11 4.72
C VAL A 112 2.85 -11.60 3.36
N THR A 113 1.65 -11.20 2.94
CA THR A 113 1.07 -11.62 1.65
C THR A 113 1.93 -11.11 0.49
N TYR A 114 2.36 -9.85 0.56
CA TYR A 114 3.24 -9.29 -0.46
C TYR A 114 4.61 -9.95 -0.47
N ARG A 115 5.23 -10.17 0.70
CA ARG A 115 6.50 -10.89 0.79
C ARG A 115 6.40 -12.28 0.17
N TRP A 116 5.29 -12.98 0.38
CA TRP A 116 5.08 -14.30 -0.19
C TRP A 116 4.92 -14.24 -1.72
N LEU A 117 4.16 -13.28 -2.23
CA LEU A 117 3.87 -13.13 -3.66
C LEU A 117 5.05 -12.54 -4.46
N ALA A 118 5.86 -11.68 -3.84
CA ALA A 118 7.04 -11.04 -4.40
C ALA A 118 8.37 -11.74 -4.07
N ARG A 119 8.33 -12.95 -3.50
CA ARG A 119 9.54 -13.68 -3.06
C ARG A 119 10.56 -13.91 -4.18
N GLU A 120 10.08 -14.15 -5.41
CA GLU A 120 10.92 -14.41 -6.59
C GLU A 120 11.60 -13.13 -7.11
N ASP A 121 10.99 -11.96 -6.88
CA ASP A 121 11.58 -10.67 -7.30
C ASP A 121 12.85 -10.35 -6.50
N ARG A 122 13.02 -11.00 -5.35
CA ARG A 122 14.20 -10.89 -4.49
C ARG A 122 15.45 -11.50 -5.14
N GLU A 123 15.28 -12.58 -5.91
CA GLU A 123 16.38 -13.23 -6.66
C GLU A 123 16.83 -12.33 -7.80
N THR A 124 15.87 -11.76 -8.55
CA THR A 124 16.11 -10.79 -9.63
C THR A 124 16.76 -9.50 -9.12
N ALA A 125 16.33 -8.99 -7.96
CA ALA A 125 16.92 -7.79 -7.35
C ALA A 125 18.38 -8.00 -6.90
N SER A 126 18.74 -9.23 -6.48
CA SER A 126 20.11 -9.57 -6.09
C SER A 126 21.04 -9.72 -7.29
N ALA A 127 20.54 -10.23 -8.42
CA ALA A 127 21.33 -10.44 -9.64
C ALA A 127 21.64 -9.14 -10.40
N THR A 128 20.77 -8.13 -10.33
CA THR A 128 20.93 -6.85 -11.05
C THR A 128 21.74 -5.80 -10.26
N SER A 129 22.49 -6.22 -9.24
CA SER A 129 23.34 -5.32 -8.47
C SER A 129 24.53 -4.83 -9.31
N PHE A 130 24.51 -3.53 -9.64
CA PHE A 130 25.63 -2.71 -10.14
C PHE A 130 25.85 -2.72 -11.67
N SER A 131 25.10 -1.88 -12.40
CA SER A 131 25.59 -1.29 -13.65
C SER A 131 25.69 0.23 -13.46
N SER A 132 26.77 0.66 -12.82
CA SER A 132 27.18 2.06 -12.68
C SER A 132 27.68 2.65 -14.01
N ARG A 133 26.89 2.55 -15.09
CA ARG A 133 27.34 2.92 -16.44
C ARG A 133 27.23 4.40 -16.82
N VAL A 134 27.10 5.31 -15.85
CA VAL A 134 26.90 6.74 -16.18
C VAL A 134 28.03 7.66 -15.67
N ALA A 135 28.97 7.17 -14.86
CA ALA A 135 30.02 8.02 -14.29
C ALA A 135 31.32 8.13 -15.14
N THR A 136 31.43 7.49 -16.31
CA THR A 136 32.71 7.41 -17.07
C THR A 136 32.65 7.98 -18.50
N GLN A 137 31.74 8.90 -18.80
CA GLN A 137 31.63 9.52 -20.12
C GLN A 137 31.39 11.03 -20.01
N LYS A 138 32.40 11.77 -19.50
CA LYS A 138 32.64 13.16 -19.92
C LYS A 138 34.03 13.64 -19.51
N GLU A 139 35.04 13.27 -20.31
CA GLU A 139 36.25 14.08 -20.52
C GLU A 139 36.48 14.19 -22.03
#